data_AF-A0A942WII5-F1
#
_entry.id   AF-A0A942WII5-F1
#
_cell.length_a   1.000
_cell.length_b   1.000
_cell.length_c   1.000
_cell.angle_alpha   90.00
_cell.angle_beta   90.00
_cell.angle_gamma   90.00
#
_symmetry.space_group_name_H-M   'P 1'
#
loop_
_entity.id
_entity.type
_entity.pdbx_description
1 polymer ?
#
loop_
_entity_poly.entity_id
_entity_poly.type
_entity_poly.pdbx_seq_one_letter_code
_entity_poly.pdbx_strand_id
1 'polypeptide(L)'
;MQEYANRKEGVANHYSMKEECLGNRWKEKAENYGMMHIFMLYPKGKYDAKDTSFQNLMNVLFKNEHSAEEKLTILRKQFGIKVTEAIEEEVEEMSHICMYYEQEGKKAGLTEGMLIGEKRGMLIGERRGKILTQTANVERLMKKQLSMQEAFELLGIEKGMQEKVIQQFNHSNTTENKSNI
;
A
#
# COMPACT_ATOMS: atom_id res chain seq x y z
N MET A 1 -6.42 2.19 14.80
CA MET A 1 -6.23 0.85 14.19
C MET A 1 -5.01 0.10 14.72
N GLN A 2 -3.84 0.76 14.92
CA GLN A 2 -2.64 0.12 15.46
C GLN A 2 -2.85 -0.58 16.83
N GLU A 3 -3.67 -0.01 17.72
CA GLU A 3 -3.95 -0.56 19.06
C GLU A 3 -4.70 -1.90 19.06
N TYR A 4 -5.52 -2.17 18.04
CA TYR A 4 -6.28 -3.43 17.93
C TYR A 4 -5.41 -4.59 17.41
N ALA A 5 -4.40 -4.29 16.60
CA ALA A 5 -3.49 -5.29 16.06
C ALA A 5 -2.60 -5.90 17.17
N ASN A 6 -2.13 -5.09 18.12
CA ASN A 6 -1.22 -5.54 19.18
C ASN A 6 -1.89 -6.45 20.23
N ARG A 7 -3.22 -6.43 20.39
CA ARG A 7 -3.90 -7.26 21.41
C ARG A 7 -4.05 -8.73 21.04
N LYS A 8 -3.89 -9.09 19.76
CA LYS A 8 -4.10 -10.46 19.26
C LYS A 8 -2.78 -11.19 19.01
N GLU A 9 -1.64 -10.56 19.19
CA GLU A 9 -0.33 -11.16 18.95
C GLU A 9 -0.09 -12.39 19.84
N GLY A 10 0.39 -13.49 19.24
CA GLY A 10 0.69 -14.72 19.96
C GLY A 10 -0.53 -15.53 20.41
N VAL A 11 -1.72 -15.21 19.89
CA VAL A 11 -2.97 -15.90 20.23
C VAL A 11 -3.26 -17.03 19.24
N ALA A 12 -3.79 -18.15 19.72
CA ALA A 12 -4.36 -19.20 18.90
C ALA A 12 -5.74 -19.55 19.46
N ASN A 13 -6.78 -19.39 18.65
CA ASN A 13 -8.15 -19.72 19.02
C ASN A 13 -8.61 -20.93 18.22
N HIS A 14 -9.22 -21.89 18.90
CA HIS A 14 -9.89 -23.02 18.29
C HIS A 14 -11.40 -22.86 18.49
N TYR A 15 -12.15 -22.94 17.39
CA TYR A 15 -13.60 -22.97 17.40
C TYR A 15 -14.05 -24.33 16.90
N SER A 16 -14.98 -24.93 17.64
CA SER A 16 -15.65 -26.18 17.28
C SER A 16 -17.15 -26.03 17.47
N MET A 17 -17.91 -26.84 16.76
CA MET A 17 -19.36 -26.84 16.86
C MET A 17 -19.83 -27.71 18.03
N LYS A 18 -20.77 -27.19 18.82
CA LYS A 18 -21.38 -27.91 19.95
C LYS A 18 -22.89 -27.78 19.84
N GLU A 19 -23.59 -28.90 19.85
CA GLU A 19 -25.06 -28.91 19.87
C GLU A 19 -25.58 -28.38 21.22
N GLU A 20 -26.58 -27.50 21.14
CA GLU A 20 -27.39 -27.05 22.28
C GLU A 20 -28.87 -27.23 21.94
N CYS A 21 -29.57 -28.04 22.74
CA CYS A 21 -30.98 -28.36 22.51
C CYS A 21 -31.88 -27.25 23.09
N LEU A 22 -32.49 -26.44 22.24
CA LEU A 22 -33.35 -25.30 22.66
C LEU A 22 -34.84 -25.67 22.82
N GLY A 23 -35.19 -26.94 22.63
CA GLY A 23 -36.58 -27.42 22.66
C GLY A 23 -36.70 -28.83 23.25
N ASN A 24 -37.32 -29.74 22.50
CA ASN A 24 -37.47 -31.14 22.95
C ASN A 24 -36.10 -31.82 23.14
N ARG A 25 -36.04 -32.78 24.07
CA ARG A 25 -34.82 -33.52 24.44
C ARG A 25 -34.45 -34.56 23.38
N TRP A 26 -33.99 -34.11 22.22
CA TRP A 26 -33.31 -34.93 21.22
C TRP A 26 -31.86 -34.43 21.08
N LYS A 27 -30.90 -35.37 20.99
CA LYS A 27 -29.48 -35.09 20.86
C LYS A 27 -28.93 -35.88 19.69
N GLU A 28 -28.15 -35.22 18.84
CA GLU A 28 -27.42 -35.85 17.76
C GLU A 28 -26.07 -36.40 18.26
N LYS A 29 -25.52 -37.40 17.58
CA LYS A 29 -24.16 -37.87 17.83
C LYS A 29 -23.16 -36.82 17.35
N ALA A 30 -22.16 -36.52 18.19
CA ALA A 30 -21.12 -35.55 17.86
C ALA A 30 -20.36 -35.90 16.55
N GLU A 31 -20.26 -37.18 16.18
CA GLU A 31 -19.68 -37.64 14.91
C GLU A 31 -20.40 -37.06 13.68
N ASN A 32 -21.70 -36.75 13.80
CA ASN A 32 -22.52 -36.28 12.70
C ASN A 32 -22.44 -34.76 12.48
N TYR A 33 -21.94 -33.99 13.45
CA TYR A 33 -21.89 -32.52 13.35
C TYR A 33 -20.55 -31.90 13.80
N GLY A 34 -19.76 -32.60 14.62
CA GLY A 34 -18.52 -32.11 15.24
C GLY A 34 -17.30 -32.08 14.33
N MET A 35 -17.47 -32.29 13.02
CA MET A 35 -16.38 -32.37 12.04
C MET A 35 -15.78 -30.99 11.70
N MET A 36 -16.49 -29.90 11.97
CA MET A 36 -16.01 -28.55 11.66
C MET A 36 -15.11 -28.02 12.77
N HIS A 37 -13.83 -27.83 12.44
CA HIS A 37 -12.84 -27.18 13.30
C HIS A 37 -12.27 -25.94 12.60
N ILE A 38 -12.25 -24.80 13.29
CA ILE A 38 -11.64 -23.56 12.79
C ILE A 38 -10.52 -23.17 13.74
N PHE A 39 -9.31 -23.01 13.19
CA PHE A 39 -8.16 -22.47 13.93
C PHE A 39 -7.87 -21.05 13.45
N MET A 40 -7.95 -20.07 14.35
CA MET A 40 -7.50 -18.72 14.09
C MET A 40 -6.16 -18.50 14.79
N LEU A 41 -5.10 -18.39 13.98
CA LEU A 41 -3.73 -18.23 14.44
C LEU A 41 -3.28 -16.78 14.25
N TYR A 42 -2.69 -16.20 15.30
CA TYR A 42 -2.13 -14.86 15.28
C TYR A 42 -0.66 -14.95 15.70
N PRO A 43 0.28 -15.12 14.75
CA PRO A 43 1.69 -15.29 15.04
C PRO A 43 2.26 -14.12 15.85
N LYS A 44 3.33 -14.38 16.61
CA LYS A 44 4.10 -13.30 17.25
C LYS A 44 4.64 -12.32 16.20
N GLY A 45 4.79 -11.07 16.61
CA GLY A 45 5.31 -9.97 15.82
C GLY A 45 6.81 -10.06 15.61
N LYS A 46 7.56 -10.74 16.47
CA LYS A 46 9.01 -10.93 16.33
C LYS A 46 9.39 -12.39 16.51
N TYR A 47 10.36 -12.82 15.70
CA TYR A 47 11.07 -14.07 15.87
C TYR A 47 12.02 -14.01 17.08
N ASP A 48 12.10 -15.11 17.83
CA ASP A 48 13.08 -15.32 18.92
C ASP A 48 13.82 -16.66 18.70
N ALA A 49 15.14 -16.60 18.51
CA ALA A 49 15.97 -17.78 18.25
C ALA A 49 16.04 -18.77 19.43
N LYS A 50 15.62 -18.38 20.64
CA LYS A 50 15.59 -19.24 21.83
C LYS A 50 14.20 -19.78 22.14
N ASP A 51 13.16 -19.27 21.49
CA ASP A 51 11.77 -19.63 21.72
C ASP A 51 11.37 -20.83 20.84
N THR A 52 11.11 -21.98 21.44
CA THR A 52 10.64 -23.18 20.73
C THR A 52 9.10 -23.34 20.77
N SER A 53 8.38 -22.29 21.17
CA SER A 53 6.92 -22.33 21.22
C SER A 53 6.29 -22.42 19.83
N PHE A 54 5.08 -23.00 19.78
CA PHE A 54 4.25 -23.05 18.59
C PHE A 54 4.07 -21.66 17.95
N GLN A 55 3.95 -20.60 18.75
CA GLN A 55 3.79 -19.23 18.24
C GLN A 55 5.03 -18.72 17.51
N ASN A 56 6.23 -19.08 17.97
CA ASN A 56 7.47 -18.73 17.29
C ASN A 56 7.65 -19.56 16.01
N LEU A 57 7.22 -20.83 16.00
CA LEU A 57 7.14 -21.63 14.78
C LEU A 57 6.20 -20.99 13.74
N MET A 58 5.01 -20.55 14.16
CA MET A 58 4.06 -19.88 13.28
C MET A 58 4.63 -18.57 12.71
N ASN A 59 5.42 -17.83 13.50
CA ASN A 59 6.14 -16.66 13.01
C ASN A 59 7.08 -17.03 11.86
N VAL A 60 7.93 -18.04 12.05
CA VAL A 60 8.90 -18.51 11.03
C VAL A 60 8.20 -18.97 9.75
N LEU A 61 7.12 -19.73 9.87
CA LEU A 61 6.43 -20.30 8.70
C LEU A 61 5.70 -19.23 7.89
N PHE A 62 4.88 -18.40 8.55
CA PHE A 62 3.94 -17.51 7.86
C PHE A 62 4.49 -16.12 7.55
N LYS A 63 5.58 -15.70 8.18
CA LYS A 63 6.21 -14.42 7.85
C LYS A 63 7.25 -14.55 6.74
N ASN A 64 7.38 -13.48 5.97
CA ASN A 64 8.40 -13.34 4.94
C ASN A 64 9.66 -12.61 5.49
N GLU A 65 10.12 -13.03 6.67
CA GLU A 65 11.31 -12.46 7.33
C GLU A 65 12.54 -13.37 7.18
N HIS A 66 12.35 -14.60 6.72
CA HIS A 66 13.40 -15.62 6.55
C HIS A 66 13.34 -16.24 5.16
N SER A 67 14.51 -16.54 4.60
CA SER A 67 14.63 -17.28 3.33
C SER A 67 14.15 -18.73 3.48
N ALA A 68 13.91 -19.42 2.35
CA ALA A 68 13.59 -20.84 2.33
C ALA A 68 14.65 -21.67 3.10
N GLU A 69 15.93 -21.45 2.81
CA GLU A 69 17.05 -22.14 3.46
C GLU A 69 17.10 -21.88 4.98
N GLU A 70 16.86 -20.63 5.39
CA GLU A 70 16.81 -20.25 6.81
C GLU A 70 15.64 -20.93 7.51
N LYS A 71 14.44 -20.93 6.91
CA LYS A 71 13.27 -21.62 7.45
C LYS A 71 13.55 -23.10 7.63
N LEU A 72 14.09 -23.79 6.63
CA LEU A 72 14.44 -25.21 6.73
C LEU A 72 15.46 -25.47 7.85
N THR A 73 16.47 -24.60 7.97
CA THR A 73 17.46 -24.68 9.04
C THR A 73 16.84 -24.49 10.43
N ILE A 74 15.94 -23.51 10.59
CA ILE A 74 15.23 -23.25 11.85
C ILE A 74 14.33 -24.42 12.21
N LEU A 75 13.54 -24.94 11.25
CA LEU A 75 12.69 -26.12 11.45
C LEU A 75 13.50 -27.33 11.96
N ARG A 76 14.65 -27.60 11.32
CA ARG A 76 15.52 -28.72 11.68
C ARG A 76 16.23 -28.52 13.03
N LYS A 77 16.89 -27.38 13.24
CA LYS A 77 17.79 -27.16 14.38
C LYS A 77 17.08 -26.67 15.64
N GLN A 78 16.11 -25.76 15.51
CA GLN A 78 15.44 -25.14 16.65
C GLN A 78 14.20 -25.92 17.07
N PHE A 79 13.37 -26.34 16.11
CA PHE A 79 12.10 -27.02 16.40
C PHE A 79 12.20 -28.56 16.33
N GLY A 80 13.34 -29.10 15.90
CA GLY A 80 13.55 -30.54 15.79
C GLY A 80 12.63 -31.22 14.77
N ILE A 81 12.07 -30.46 13.83
CA ILE A 81 11.19 -30.98 12.78
C ILE A 81 12.06 -31.70 11.76
N LYS A 82 11.71 -32.96 11.46
CA LYS A 82 12.40 -33.75 10.45
C LYS A 82 12.08 -33.19 9.07
N VAL A 83 13.00 -32.39 8.53
CA VAL A 83 12.96 -31.90 7.16
C VAL A 83 13.32 -33.05 6.21
N THR A 84 12.37 -33.43 5.35
CA THR A 84 12.55 -34.41 4.26
C THR A 84 12.77 -33.69 2.94
N GLU A 85 13.28 -34.39 1.93
CA GLU A 85 13.44 -33.87 0.56
C GLU A 85 12.15 -33.25 0.02
N ALA A 86 11.00 -33.92 0.18
CA ALA A 86 9.70 -33.37 -0.20
C ALA A 86 9.37 -32.01 0.47
N ILE A 87 9.77 -31.81 1.74
CA ILE A 87 9.54 -30.52 2.42
C ILE A 87 10.49 -29.45 1.88
N GLU A 88 11.73 -29.83 1.55
CA GLU A 88 12.70 -28.90 0.94
C GLU A 88 12.19 -28.43 -0.43
N GLU A 89 11.73 -29.37 -1.27
CA GLU A 89 11.14 -29.09 -2.58
C GLU A 89 9.89 -28.21 -2.49
N GLU A 90 8.94 -28.53 -1.60
CA GLU A 90 7.71 -27.74 -1.42
C GLU A 90 8.00 -26.29 -0.99
N VAL A 91 8.94 -26.10 -0.05
CA VAL A 91 9.31 -24.77 0.44
C VAL A 91 10.00 -23.95 -0.65
N GLU A 92 10.84 -24.59 -1.46
CA GLU A 92 11.49 -23.96 -2.61
C GLU A 92 10.49 -23.58 -3.71
N GLU A 93 9.60 -24.49 -4.09
CA GLU A 93 8.55 -24.24 -5.09
C GLU A 93 7.65 -23.07 -4.66
N MET A 94 7.15 -23.09 -3.42
CA MET A 94 6.32 -22.01 -2.90
C MET A 94 7.07 -20.66 -2.86
N SER A 95 8.37 -20.68 -2.56
CA SER A 95 9.22 -19.49 -2.59
C SER A 95 9.30 -18.92 -4.02
N HIS A 96 9.55 -19.78 -5.02
CA HIS A 96 9.57 -19.39 -6.43
C HIS A 96 8.23 -18.80 -6.89
N ILE A 97 7.12 -19.42 -6.51
CA ILE A 97 5.77 -18.92 -6.82
C ILE A 97 5.55 -17.52 -6.21
N CYS A 98 5.89 -17.33 -4.94
CA CYS A 98 5.76 -16.04 -4.27
C CYS A 98 6.61 -14.96 -4.95
N MET A 99 7.87 -15.28 -5.26
CA MET A 99 8.77 -14.34 -5.95
C MET A 99 8.26 -13.96 -7.33
N TYR A 100 7.74 -14.92 -8.11
CA TYR A 100 7.18 -14.66 -9.43
C TYR A 100 6.04 -13.63 -9.36
N TYR A 101 5.05 -13.87 -8.49
CA TYR A 101 3.92 -12.94 -8.35
C TYR A 101 4.32 -11.59 -7.76
N GLU A 102 5.28 -11.55 -6.84
CA GLU A 102 5.81 -10.28 -6.31
C GLU A 102 6.48 -9.46 -7.43
N GLN A 103 7.27 -10.11 -8.29
CA GLN A 103 7.94 -9.45 -9.42
C GLN A 103 6.94 -8.98 -10.48
N GLU A 104 5.99 -9.82 -10.87
CA GLU A 104 4.94 -9.44 -11.82
C GLU A 104 4.07 -8.30 -11.26
N GLY A 105 3.73 -8.36 -9.96
CA GLY A 105 3.01 -7.29 -9.28
C GLY A 105 3.79 -5.97 -9.28
N LYS A 106 5.10 -5.99 -8.98
CA LYS A 106 5.96 -4.79 -9.04
C LYS A 106 6.04 -4.23 -10.46
N LYS A 107 6.20 -5.08 -11.47
CA LYS A 107 6.28 -4.69 -12.88
C LYS A 107 4.97 -4.08 -13.38
N ALA A 108 3.84 -4.70 -13.08
CA ALA A 108 2.52 -4.18 -13.39
C ALA A 108 2.28 -2.82 -12.71
N GLY A 109 2.57 -2.74 -11.40
CA GLY A 109 2.43 -1.50 -10.63
C GLY A 109 3.31 -0.36 -11.13
N LEU A 110 4.55 -0.64 -11.52
CA LEU A 110 5.45 0.37 -12.10
C LEU A 110 4.93 0.86 -13.46
N THR A 111 4.49 -0.07 -14.32
CA THR A 111 3.99 0.26 -15.66
C THR A 111 2.73 1.11 -15.58
N GLU A 112 1.76 0.71 -14.75
CA GLU A 112 0.53 1.47 -14.52
C GLU A 112 0.82 2.83 -13.87
N GLY A 113 1.70 2.84 -12.86
CA GLY A 113 2.13 4.05 -12.17
C GLY A 113 2.77 5.07 -13.12
N MET A 114 3.64 4.61 -14.01
CA MET A 114 4.29 5.46 -15.03
C MET A 114 3.26 6.05 -15.99
N LEU A 115 2.34 5.23 -16.52
CA LEU A 115 1.32 5.69 -17.47
C LEU A 115 0.36 6.71 -16.84
N ILE A 116 -0.06 6.49 -15.60
CA ILE A 116 -0.87 7.45 -14.84
C ILE A 116 -0.07 8.73 -14.57
N GLY A 117 1.21 8.58 -14.19
CA GLY A 117 2.13 9.67 -13.91
C GLY A 117 2.34 10.57 -15.13
N GLU A 118 2.62 10.01 -16.30
CA GLU A 118 2.79 10.73 -17.56
C GLU A 118 1.53 11.48 -17.97
N LYS A 119 0.36 10.83 -17.95
CA LYS A 119 -0.92 11.48 -18.29
C LYS A 119 -1.23 12.66 -17.37
N ARG A 120 -1.04 12.48 -16.05
CA ARG A 120 -1.23 13.56 -15.07
C ARG A 120 -0.20 14.67 -15.26
N GLY A 121 1.05 14.31 -15.47
CA GLY A 121 2.15 15.23 -15.72
C GLY A 121 1.90 16.10 -16.95
N MET A 122 1.47 15.51 -18.05
CA MET A 122 1.12 16.22 -19.29
C MET A 122 -0.03 17.21 -19.08
N LEU A 123 -1.12 16.78 -18.45
CA LEU A 123 -2.28 17.65 -18.18
C LEU A 123 -1.94 18.83 -17.25
N ILE A 124 -1.17 18.57 -16.19
CA ILE A 124 -0.71 19.61 -15.26
C ILE A 124 0.25 20.55 -15.98
N GLY A 125 1.19 20.00 -16.76
CA GLY A 125 2.17 20.75 -17.54
C GLY A 125 1.52 21.67 -18.55
N GLU A 126 0.56 21.18 -19.32
CA GLU A 126 -0.18 21.99 -20.30
C GLU A 126 -0.95 23.14 -19.63
N ARG A 127 -1.65 22.85 -18.52
CA ARG A 127 -2.38 23.89 -17.76
C ARG A 127 -1.43 24.95 -17.20
N ARG A 128 -0.32 24.52 -16.58
CA ARG A 128 0.70 25.44 -16.04
C ARG A 128 1.33 26.28 -17.15
N GLY A 129 1.68 25.65 -18.28
CA GLY A 129 2.22 26.31 -19.45
C GLY A 129 1.28 27.41 -19.97
N LYS A 130 -0.01 27.10 -20.15
CA LYS A 130 -1.02 28.11 -20.55
C LYS A 130 -1.09 29.29 -19.60
N ILE A 131 -1.14 29.04 -18.29
CA ILE A 131 -1.18 30.11 -17.28
C ILE A 131 0.09 30.96 -17.34
N LEU A 132 1.27 30.35 -17.40
CA LEU A 132 2.54 31.07 -17.49
C LEU A 132 2.63 31.93 -18.76
N THR A 133 2.26 31.37 -19.92
CA THR A 133 2.26 32.11 -21.19
C THR A 133 1.29 33.27 -21.17
N GLN A 134 0.07 33.08 -20.67
CA GLN A 134 -0.90 34.16 -20.54
C GLN A 134 -0.44 35.24 -19.56
N THR A 135 0.13 34.84 -18.42
CA THR A 135 0.69 35.78 -17.44
C THR A 135 1.77 36.65 -18.07
N ALA A 136 2.72 36.04 -18.77
CA ALA A 136 3.78 36.77 -19.48
C ALA A 136 3.23 37.69 -20.60
N ASN A 137 2.20 37.27 -21.31
CA ASN A 137 1.55 38.09 -22.34
C ASN A 137 0.82 39.30 -21.72
N VAL A 138 0.10 39.11 -20.61
CA VAL A 138 -0.56 40.19 -19.86
C VAL A 138 0.47 41.18 -19.33
N GLU A 139 1.56 40.70 -18.73
CA GLU A 139 2.69 41.55 -18.29
C GLU A 139 3.24 42.43 -19.42
N ARG A 140 3.41 41.86 -20.62
CA ARG A 140 3.90 42.62 -21.79
C ARG A 140 2.93 43.70 -22.24
N LEU A 141 1.62 43.43 -22.20
CA LEU A 141 0.59 44.42 -22.55
C LEU A 141 0.50 45.53 -21.49
N MET A 142 0.60 45.18 -20.21
CA MET A 142 0.62 46.17 -19.12
C MET A 142 1.84 47.09 -19.20
N LYS A 143 3.01 46.58 -19.61
CA LYS A 143 4.19 47.43 -19.91
C LYS A 143 3.96 48.42 -21.06
N LYS A 144 2.98 48.16 -21.93
CA LYS A 144 2.51 49.07 -22.99
C LYS A 144 1.35 49.97 -22.53
N GLN A 145 1.16 50.13 -21.23
CA GLN A 145 0.14 51.01 -20.60
C GLN A 145 -1.31 50.54 -20.76
N LEU A 146 -1.55 49.28 -21.14
CA LEU A 146 -2.90 48.69 -21.04
C LEU A 146 -3.20 48.33 -19.58
N SER A 147 -4.45 48.48 -19.18
CA SER A 147 -4.93 47.90 -17.92
C SER A 147 -4.96 46.36 -18.00
N MET A 148 -4.96 45.70 -16.85
CA MET A 148 -5.03 44.24 -16.79
C MET A 148 -6.33 43.69 -17.39
N GLN A 149 -7.44 44.40 -17.21
CA GLN A 149 -8.75 44.06 -17.76
C GLN A 149 -8.76 44.16 -19.30
N GLU A 150 -8.23 45.24 -19.86
CA GLU A 150 -8.08 45.38 -21.32
C GLU A 150 -7.15 44.29 -21.90
N ALA A 151 -6.09 43.93 -21.18
CA ALA A 151 -5.21 42.84 -21.59
C ALA A 151 -5.92 41.48 -21.58
N PHE A 152 -6.78 41.21 -20.59
CA PHE A 152 -7.59 39.98 -20.57
C PHE A 152 -8.62 39.93 -21.69
N GLU A 153 -9.29 41.04 -21.98
CA GLU A 153 -10.24 41.14 -23.09
C GLU A 153 -9.55 40.96 -24.44
N LEU A 154 -8.41 41.64 -24.66
CA LEU A 154 -7.64 41.55 -25.91
C LEU A 154 -7.10 40.12 -26.15
N LEU A 155 -6.67 39.43 -25.10
CA LEU A 155 -6.17 38.06 -25.16
C LEU A 155 -7.28 36.99 -25.11
N GLY A 156 -8.55 37.40 -24.94
CA GLY A 156 -9.69 36.48 -24.84
C GLY A 156 -9.59 35.49 -23.67
N ILE A 157 -9.03 35.92 -22.52
CA ILE A 157 -8.79 35.04 -21.37
C ILE A 157 -10.11 34.83 -20.60
N GLU A 158 -10.56 33.58 -20.51
CA GLU A 158 -11.77 33.19 -19.76
C GLU A 158 -11.68 33.53 -18.26
N LYS A 159 -12.80 33.90 -17.65
CA LYS A 159 -12.88 34.32 -16.23
C LYS A 159 -12.23 33.33 -15.25
N GLY A 160 -12.46 32.02 -15.42
CA GLY A 160 -11.86 30.99 -14.56
C GLY A 160 -10.33 30.85 -14.70
N MET A 161 -9.74 31.43 -15.74
CA MET A 161 -8.30 31.49 -15.97
C MET A 161 -7.69 32.83 -15.51
N GLN A 162 -8.45 33.93 -15.58
CA GLN A 162 -8.04 35.25 -15.10
C GLN A 162 -7.59 35.21 -13.63
N GLU A 163 -8.34 34.54 -12.74
CA GLU A 163 -7.98 34.39 -11.33
C GLU A 163 -6.60 33.74 -11.15
N LYS A 164 -6.29 32.72 -11.94
CA LYS A 164 -5.02 31.98 -11.87
C LYS A 164 -3.86 32.81 -12.42
N VAL A 165 -4.11 33.59 -13.48
CA VAL A 165 -3.13 34.53 -14.04
C VAL A 165 -2.82 35.64 -13.04
N ILE A 166 -3.83 36.21 -12.37
CA ILE A 166 -3.64 37.22 -11.31
C ILE A 166 -2.81 36.64 -10.16
N GLN A 167 -3.12 35.44 -9.69
CA GLN A 167 -2.37 34.78 -8.63
C GLN A 167 -0.90 34.55 -9.02
N GLN A 168 -0.66 34.06 -10.23
CA GLN A 168 0.69 33.83 -10.74
C GLN A 168 1.48 35.14 -10.90
N PHE A 169 0.86 36.17 -11.47
CA PHE A 169 1.43 37.52 -11.63
C PHE A 169 1.86 38.12 -10.29
N ASN A 170 0.98 38.07 -9.28
CA ASN A 170 1.27 38.57 -7.93
C ASN A 170 2.40 37.79 -7.26
N HIS A 171 2.46 36.47 -7.47
CA HIS A 171 3.52 35.64 -6.94
C HIS A 171 4.88 36.04 -7.52
N SER A 172 4.99 36.15 -8.85
CA SER A 172 6.21 36.56 -9.56
C SER A 172 6.76 37.90 -9.06
N ASN A 173 5.89 38.91 -8.94
CA ASN A 173 6.28 40.25 -8.46
C ASN A 173 6.72 40.28 -6.99
N THR A 174 6.17 39.37 -6.15
CA THR A 174 6.56 39.27 -4.74
C THR A 174 7.92 38.58 -4.57
N THR A 175 8.25 37.61 -5.42
CA THR A 175 9.57 36.97 -5.45
C THR A 175 10.67 37.90 -5.97
N GLU A 176 10.43 38.66 -7.04
CA GLU A 176 11.43 39.61 -7.56
C GLU A 176 11.80 40.71 -6.56
N ASN A 177 10.84 41.18 -5.75
CA ASN A 177 11.10 42.17 -4.70
C ASN A 177 11.86 41.62 -3.48
N LYS A 178 11.89 40.30 -3.26
CA LYS A 178 12.65 39.68 -2.16
C LYS A 178 14.08 39.32 -2.55
N SER A 179 14.37 39.11 -3.83
CA SER A 179 15.71 38.83 -4.36
C SER A 179 16.56 40.09 -4.60
N ASN A 180 15.99 41.28 -4.43
CA ASN A 180 16.66 42.57 -4.60
C ASN A 180 16.97 43.28 -3.26
N ILE A 181 16.94 42.56 -2.14
CA ILE A 181 17.37 43.00 -0.80
C ILE A 181 18.50 42.07 -0.34
#